data_AF-A0A2S9YV01-F1
#
_entry.id   AF-A0A2S9YV01-F1
#
_cell.length_a   1.000
_cell.length_b   1.000
_cell.length_c   1.000
_cell.angle_alpha   90.00
_cell.angle_beta   90.00
_cell.angle_gamma   90.00
#
_symmetry.space_group_name_H-M   'P 1'
#
loop_
_entity.id
_entity.type
_entity.pdbx_description
1 polymer ?
#
loop_
_entity_poly.entity_id
_entity_poly.type
_entity_poly.pdbx_seq_one_letter_code
_entity_poly.pdbx_strand_id
1 'polypeptide(L)'
;MRRGLLGWLVCLGACVPASAGESAGESATSTEAGAESESETGELSPEAQGAVLYEQYCGFCHGDEGQGYAADNANALSNQEFLRLADEAFLAAAIRYGRPGTSMSAWGQVKAGPLSDAQIDHLVAYIKSWQTVPDADVDDYEIDPASSVIRGETYYGVYGCDECHGEQGRGGTYMTLENPWFLTMASDGYLRESIVRGRPGTPMGSYADGDMDDLTPAQIDDVIMLIRSWEREPDTEPLPPFVPDVSDAVINPDGPDPEFTLVDGRYIGVDAVKAALDAGAKMILLDARPHADFVEGHLAGAVSIPFFDLELVIDELPQDVWIINYCGCPHAVSGQSFDALDAAGFGQIAVLDEGYYEWVERGYPTAQGE
;
A
#
# COMPACT_ATOMS: atom_id res chain seq x y z
N MET A 1 38.09 1.99 39.71
CA MET A 1 38.82 3.01 40.50
C MET A 1 38.44 4.39 39.95
N ARG A 2 38.06 5.33 40.84
CA ARG A 2 37.75 6.79 40.66
C ARG A 2 36.59 7.12 39.70
N ARG A 3 35.39 7.62 40.08
CA ARG A 3 34.87 8.70 40.99
C ARG A 3 35.23 10.16 40.60
N GLY A 4 34.18 10.96 40.34
CA GLY A 4 34.08 12.44 40.33
C GLY A 4 32.81 12.87 39.56
N LEU A 5 31.63 13.26 40.08
CA LEU A 5 31.13 14.24 41.09
C LEU A 5 31.11 15.73 40.65
N LEU A 6 29.88 16.29 40.69
CA LEU A 6 29.40 17.69 40.74
C LEU A 6 29.47 18.55 39.45
N GLY A 7 28.47 19.40 39.13
CA GLY A 7 27.38 19.89 39.96
C GLY A 7 26.29 20.66 39.20
N TRP A 8 25.15 20.78 39.88
CA TRP A 8 23.99 21.61 39.55
C TRP A 8 24.28 23.11 39.63
N LEU A 9 23.63 23.90 38.77
CA LEU A 9 23.37 25.32 39.04
C LEU A 9 21.87 25.61 38.86
N VAL A 10 21.27 26.02 39.97
CA VAL A 10 19.93 26.61 40.10
C VAL A 10 20.05 28.12 39.85
N CYS A 11 19.12 28.71 39.10
CA CYS A 11 18.85 30.15 39.16
C CYS A 11 17.35 30.38 39.32
N LEU A 12 17.00 30.98 40.47
CA LEU A 12 15.71 31.51 40.87
C LEU A 12 15.82 33.04 40.92
N GLY A 13 14.75 33.74 40.53
CA GLY A 13 14.53 35.18 40.79
C GLY A 13 13.89 35.88 39.58
N ALA A 14 12.57 36.03 39.45
CA ALA A 14 11.59 36.83 40.22
C ALA A 14 11.27 38.21 39.60
N CYS A 15 10.04 38.31 39.05
CA CYS A 15 9.01 39.37 39.10
C CYS A 15 9.27 40.88 38.78
N VAL A 16 8.58 41.36 37.71
CA VAL A 16 7.53 42.45 37.64
C VAL A 16 7.99 43.92 37.84
N PRO A 17 7.36 45.01 37.28
CA PRO A 17 5.96 45.16 36.77
C PRO A 17 5.71 45.84 35.42
N ALA A 18 4.42 45.77 35.06
CA ALA A 18 3.68 46.48 34.02
C ALA A 18 3.52 48.00 34.25
N SER A 19 3.23 48.73 33.17
CA SER A 19 2.57 50.05 33.22
C SER A 19 1.48 50.14 32.17
N ALA A 20 0.25 50.39 32.63
CA ALA A 20 -0.89 50.80 31.83
C ALA A 20 -0.84 52.32 31.57
N GLY A 21 -1.43 52.76 30.46
CA GLY A 21 -1.70 54.15 30.14
C GLY A 21 -2.84 54.25 29.12
N GLU A 22 -4.02 54.62 29.59
CA GLU A 22 -5.21 54.93 28.80
C GLU A 22 -5.22 56.42 28.37
N SER A 23 -5.74 56.73 27.18
CA SER A 23 -7.03 57.43 27.03
C SER A 23 -7.28 57.97 25.60
N ALA A 24 -8.55 57.79 25.18
CA ALA A 24 -9.42 58.59 24.29
C ALA A 24 -8.85 59.22 23.00
N GLY A 25 -9.48 59.13 21.83
CA GLY A 25 -10.82 58.70 21.44
C GLY A 25 -11.28 59.63 20.32
N GLU A 26 -11.73 59.10 19.18
CA GLU A 26 -12.60 59.85 18.27
C GLU A 26 -13.39 58.90 17.36
N SER A 27 -14.66 59.25 17.23
CA SER A 27 -15.74 58.55 16.54
C SER A 27 -15.75 58.91 15.06
N ALA A 28 -15.96 57.93 14.18
CA ALA A 28 -16.82 58.12 13.01
C ALA A 28 -17.23 56.78 12.36
N THR A 29 -18.56 56.64 12.23
CA THR A 29 -19.28 56.01 11.11
C THR A 29 -19.17 54.51 10.87
N SER A 30 -20.19 53.84 11.40
CA SER A 30 -20.89 52.67 10.87
C SER A 30 -20.91 52.58 9.34
N THR A 31 -20.53 51.42 8.82
CA THR A 31 -21.23 50.83 7.68
C THR A 31 -21.38 49.34 7.97
N GLU A 32 -22.62 48.91 8.17
CA GLU A 32 -22.99 47.50 8.15
C GLU A 32 -22.72 46.97 6.74
N ALA A 33 -21.81 46.01 6.63
CA ALA A 33 -21.86 45.01 5.58
C ALA A 33 -22.15 43.71 6.30
N GLY A 34 -23.36 43.18 6.08
CA GLY A 34 -23.78 41.89 6.60
C GLY A 34 -22.79 40.83 6.15
N ALA A 35 -22.00 40.33 7.09
CA ALA A 35 -21.47 38.98 6.97
C ALA A 35 -22.68 38.06 7.11
N GLU A 36 -23.21 37.64 5.97
CA GLU A 36 -24.03 36.44 5.90
C GLU A 36 -23.15 35.33 6.48
N SER A 37 -23.44 34.99 7.73
CA SER A 37 -22.93 33.81 8.39
C SER A 37 -23.50 32.63 7.62
N GLU A 38 -22.76 32.18 6.62
CA GLU A 38 -22.92 30.83 6.11
C GLU A 38 -22.72 29.90 7.30
N SER A 39 -23.83 29.29 7.71
CA SER A 39 -23.86 28.18 8.64
C SER A 39 -23.10 27.03 7.98
N GLU A 40 -21.78 26.97 8.18
CA GLU A 40 -20.96 25.79 7.91
C GLU A 40 -21.50 24.65 8.77
N THR A 41 -22.38 23.84 8.18
CA THR A 41 -22.50 22.43 8.56
C THR A 41 -21.10 21.84 8.41
N GLY A 42 -20.46 21.47 9.52
CA GLY A 42 -19.08 21.01 9.58
C GLY A 42 -18.86 19.68 8.87
N GLU A 43 -18.84 19.71 7.54
CA GLU A 43 -18.38 18.62 6.69
C GLU A 43 -16.86 18.75 6.53
N LEU A 44 -16.14 17.66 6.78
CA LEU A 44 -14.69 17.62 6.64
C LEU A 44 -14.29 17.97 5.20
N SER A 45 -13.15 18.63 4.99
CA SER A 45 -12.62 18.85 3.64
C SER A 45 -12.31 17.50 2.96
N PRO A 46 -12.28 17.43 1.61
CA PRO A 46 -11.89 16.21 0.89
C PRO A 46 -10.59 15.58 1.40
N GLU A 47 -9.58 16.39 1.73
CA GLU A 47 -8.29 15.93 2.26
C GLU A 47 -8.44 15.35 3.68
N ALA A 48 -9.27 15.97 4.53
CA ALA A 48 -9.54 15.47 5.87
C ALA A 48 -10.36 14.17 5.86
N GLN A 49 -11.30 14.03 4.91
CA GLN A 49 -12.00 12.76 4.66
C GLN A 49 -11.04 11.69 4.13
N GLY A 50 -10.15 12.08 3.21
CA GLY A 50 -9.09 11.21 2.68
C GLY A 50 -8.12 10.72 3.75
N ALA A 51 -7.75 11.57 4.71
CA ALA A 51 -6.86 11.21 5.82
C ALA A 51 -7.44 10.07 6.67
N VAL A 52 -8.74 10.13 6.98
CA VAL A 52 -9.45 9.08 7.75
C VAL A 52 -9.45 7.75 6.99
N LEU A 53 -9.74 7.79 5.68
CA LEU A 53 -9.71 6.60 4.83
C LEU A 53 -8.29 6.04 4.71
N TYR A 54 -7.28 6.91 4.62
CA TYR A 54 -5.89 6.52 4.49
C TYR A 54 -5.39 5.78 5.74
N GLU A 55 -5.71 6.29 6.93
CA GLU A 55 -5.42 5.62 8.20
C GLU A 55 -6.05 4.22 8.24
N GLN A 56 -7.29 4.09 7.76
CA GLN A 56 -8.02 2.83 7.78
C GLN A 56 -7.48 1.77 6.80
N TYR A 57 -7.08 2.16 5.59
CA TYR A 57 -6.83 1.21 4.49
C TYR A 57 -5.39 1.21 3.94
N CYS A 58 -4.58 2.23 4.24
CA CYS A 58 -3.31 2.45 3.54
C CYS A 58 -2.11 2.57 4.49
N GLY A 59 -2.29 3.22 5.65
CA GLY A 59 -1.20 3.59 6.56
C GLY A 59 -0.40 2.39 7.09
N PHE A 60 -1.04 1.25 7.31
CA PHE A 60 -0.35 0.04 7.77
C PHE A 60 0.65 -0.53 6.74
N CYS A 61 0.51 -0.19 5.44
CA CYS A 61 1.48 -0.54 4.40
C CYS A 61 2.41 0.63 4.06
N HIS A 62 1.82 1.80 3.78
CA HIS A 62 2.53 2.95 3.23
C HIS A 62 3.05 3.93 4.31
N GLY A 63 2.81 3.64 5.59
CA GLY A 63 3.14 4.52 6.71
C GLY A 63 2.17 5.69 6.86
N ASP A 64 2.05 6.24 8.07
CA ASP A 64 1.02 7.24 8.42
C ASP A 64 1.05 8.52 7.54
N GLU A 65 2.21 8.88 7.01
CA GLU A 65 2.44 10.05 6.15
C GLU A 65 2.92 9.64 4.74
N GLY A 66 2.64 8.41 4.32
CA GLY A 66 3.01 7.92 2.99
C GLY A 66 4.51 7.75 2.77
N GLN A 67 5.33 7.72 3.82
CA GLN A 67 6.78 7.56 3.72
C GLN A 67 7.22 6.21 3.12
N GLY A 68 6.33 5.22 3.04
CA GLY A 68 6.59 3.87 2.54
C GLY A 68 7.24 2.95 3.58
N TYR A 69 7.44 1.69 3.17
CA TYR A 69 8.19 0.67 3.90
C TYR A 69 7.67 0.33 5.30
N ALA A 70 6.40 0.61 5.61
CA ALA A 70 5.78 0.14 6.84
C ALA A 70 5.38 -1.35 6.74
N ALA A 71 4.87 -1.77 5.59
CA ALA A 71 4.90 -3.15 5.13
C ALA A 71 5.99 -3.28 4.06
N ASP A 72 6.88 -4.26 4.19
CA ASP A 72 8.09 -4.40 3.38
C ASP A 72 7.90 -4.03 1.90
N ASN A 73 8.76 -3.13 1.40
CA ASN A 73 8.79 -2.61 0.04
C ASN A 73 7.55 -1.83 -0.45
N ALA A 74 6.58 -1.52 0.43
CA ALA A 74 5.49 -0.60 0.08
C ALA A 74 6.02 0.78 -0.32
N ASN A 75 5.56 1.29 -1.47
CA ASN A 75 6.08 2.53 -2.04
C ASN A 75 5.94 3.75 -1.12
N ALA A 76 6.93 4.63 -1.17
CA ALA A 76 6.90 5.96 -0.56
C ALA A 76 5.99 6.92 -1.36
N LEU A 77 4.71 6.95 -1.02
CA LEU A 77 3.69 7.79 -1.66
C LEU A 77 3.92 9.28 -1.46
N SER A 78 4.57 9.72 -0.37
CA SER A 78 4.92 11.13 -0.14
C SER A 78 6.23 11.56 -0.80
N ASN A 79 6.87 10.67 -1.56
CA ASN A 79 8.06 11.00 -2.33
C ASN A 79 7.75 12.10 -3.35
N GLN A 80 8.49 13.20 -3.30
CA GLN A 80 8.20 14.39 -4.12
C GLN A 80 8.39 14.17 -5.61
N GLU A 81 9.36 13.32 -6.00
CA GLU A 81 9.55 12.95 -7.40
C GLU A 81 8.41 12.06 -7.89
N PHE A 82 7.79 11.25 -7.02
CA PHE A 82 6.60 10.48 -7.36
C PHE A 82 5.38 11.39 -7.50
N LEU A 83 5.10 12.22 -6.49
CA LEU A 83 3.90 13.08 -6.48
C LEU A 83 3.86 14.06 -7.65
N ARG A 84 5.00 14.66 -8.04
CA ARG A 84 5.05 15.59 -9.19
C ARG A 84 4.84 14.91 -10.54
N LEU A 85 5.02 13.59 -10.61
CA LEU A 85 4.89 12.80 -11.84
C LEU A 85 3.53 12.09 -11.93
N ALA A 86 3.02 11.61 -10.80
CA ALA A 86 1.74 10.92 -10.73
C ALA A 86 0.60 11.93 -10.66
N ASP A 87 -0.14 12.04 -11.76
CA ASP A 87 -1.38 12.82 -11.79
C ASP A 87 -2.51 12.13 -10.99
N GLU A 88 -3.61 12.84 -10.80
CA GLU A 88 -4.75 12.35 -10.03
C GLU A 88 -5.36 11.09 -10.66
N ALA A 89 -5.37 11.00 -12.00
CA ALA A 89 -5.89 9.84 -12.71
C ALA A 89 -5.04 8.59 -12.47
N PHE A 90 -3.71 8.71 -12.50
CA PHE A 90 -2.75 7.65 -12.19
C PHE A 90 -2.97 7.13 -10.78
N LEU A 91 -3.09 8.02 -9.79
CA LEU A 91 -3.32 7.66 -8.39
C LEU A 91 -4.69 6.97 -8.21
N ALA A 92 -5.76 7.55 -8.79
CA ALA A 92 -7.09 6.98 -8.70
C ALA A 92 -7.17 5.58 -9.34
N ALA A 93 -6.53 5.38 -10.50
CA ALA A 93 -6.47 4.07 -11.15
C ALA A 93 -5.73 3.04 -10.30
N ALA A 94 -4.58 3.42 -9.71
CA ALA A 94 -3.80 2.55 -8.84
C ALA A 94 -4.57 2.12 -7.58
N ILE A 95 -5.43 2.98 -7.02
CA ILE A 95 -6.27 2.64 -5.87
C ILE A 95 -7.47 1.79 -6.31
N ARG A 96 -8.16 2.21 -7.38
CA ARG A 96 -9.40 1.59 -7.85
C ARG A 96 -9.18 0.15 -8.30
N TYR A 97 -8.14 -0.08 -9.08
CA TYR A 97 -7.87 -1.37 -9.72
C TYR A 97 -6.68 -2.11 -9.12
N GLY A 98 -5.98 -1.48 -8.17
CA GLY A 98 -4.78 -2.04 -7.61
C GLY A 98 -3.65 -2.15 -8.64
N ARG A 99 -2.70 -3.02 -8.32
CA ARG A 99 -1.61 -3.46 -9.19
C ARG A 99 -1.61 -4.99 -9.18
N PRO A 100 -2.39 -5.64 -10.07
CA PRO A 100 -2.48 -7.10 -10.14
C PRO A 100 -1.12 -7.80 -10.12
N GLY A 101 -1.02 -8.88 -9.36
CA GLY A 101 0.24 -9.60 -9.14
C GLY A 101 1.20 -8.96 -8.14
N THR A 102 0.77 -7.95 -7.38
CA THR A 102 1.54 -7.32 -6.30
C THR A 102 0.70 -7.19 -5.04
N SER A 103 1.33 -6.83 -3.91
CA SER A 103 0.62 -6.62 -2.63
C SER A 103 -0.33 -5.41 -2.62
N MET A 104 -0.35 -4.58 -3.67
CA MET A 104 -1.31 -3.48 -3.79
C MET A 104 -2.59 -3.95 -4.47
N SER A 105 -3.51 -4.46 -3.65
CA SER A 105 -4.83 -4.95 -4.06
C SER A 105 -5.72 -3.88 -4.70
N ALA A 106 -6.80 -4.31 -5.34
CA ALA A 106 -7.84 -3.41 -5.81
C ALA A 106 -8.80 -3.01 -4.68
N TRP A 107 -9.02 -1.70 -4.48
CA TRP A 107 -9.87 -1.18 -3.40
C TRP A 107 -11.19 -0.59 -3.88
N GLY A 108 -11.35 -0.37 -5.18
CA GLY A 108 -12.58 0.17 -5.75
C GLY A 108 -13.71 -0.86 -5.74
N GLN A 109 -14.94 -0.39 -5.52
CA GLN A 109 -16.16 -1.22 -5.60
C GLN A 109 -16.32 -1.95 -6.93
N VAL A 110 -15.76 -1.41 -8.02
CA VAL A 110 -15.73 -2.06 -9.33
C VAL A 110 -15.01 -3.42 -9.32
N LYS A 111 -14.08 -3.63 -8.37
CA LYS A 111 -13.37 -4.89 -8.13
C LYS A 111 -13.73 -5.48 -6.75
N ALA A 112 -14.98 -5.28 -6.30
CA ALA A 112 -15.48 -5.76 -5.01
C ALA A 112 -14.69 -5.25 -3.78
N GLY A 113 -14.02 -4.10 -3.89
CA GLY A 113 -13.41 -3.40 -2.76
C GLY A 113 -14.39 -2.46 -2.03
N PRO A 114 -13.99 -1.88 -0.88
CA PRO A 114 -14.90 -1.11 -0.03
C PRO A 114 -15.10 0.34 -0.50
N LEU A 115 -14.25 0.86 -1.40
CA LEU A 115 -14.21 2.29 -1.70
C LEU A 115 -15.05 2.67 -2.93
N SER A 116 -15.92 3.65 -2.75
CA SER A 116 -16.59 4.35 -3.85
C SER A 116 -15.64 5.31 -4.58
N ASP A 117 -15.98 5.71 -5.80
CA ASP A 117 -15.17 6.66 -6.57
C ASP A 117 -14.93 8.00 -5.83
N ALA A 118 -15.94 8.52 -5.14
CA ALA A 118 -15.80 9.75 -4.35
C ALA A 118 -14.82 9.59 -3.17
N GLN A 119 -14.81 8.41 -2.52
CA GLN A 119 -13.83 8.11 -1.47
C GLN A 119 -12.41 7.98 -2.03
N ILE A 120 -12.27 7.44 -3.24
CA ILE A 120 -10.97 7.39 -3.95
C ILE A 120 -10.50 8.81 -4.26
N ASP A 121 -11.37 9.71 -4.72
CA ASP A 121 -11.01 11.10 -4.98
C ASP A 121 -10.54 11.81 -3.69
N HIS A 122 -11.17 11.53 -2.54
CA HIS A 122 -10.72 12.04 -1.24
C HIS A 122 -9.33 11.51 -0.84
N LEU A 123 -9.06 10.21 -1.05
CA LEU A 123 -7.73 9.64 -0.84
C LEU A 123 -6.68 10.29 -1.74
N VAL A 124 -6.99 10.50 -3.02
CA VAL A 124 -6.09 11.18 -3.97
C VAL A 124 -5.81 12.61 -3.52
N ALA A 125 -6.83 13.35 -3.09
CA ALA A 125 -6.65 14.71 -2.54
C ALA A 125 -5.73 14.71 -1.31
N TYR A 126 -5.90 13.75 -0.40
CA TYR A 126 -5.02 13.61 0.76
C TYR A 126 -3.57 13.27 0.36
N ILE A 127 -3.36 12.30 -0.54
CA ILE A 127 -2.01 11.94 -1.02
C ILE A 127 -1.33 13.13 -1.71
N LYS A 128 -2.05 13.87 -2.57
CA LYS A 128 -1.51 15.06 -3.27
C LYS A 128 -1.27 16.23 -2.30
N SER A 129 -1.90 16.25 -1.13
CA SER A 129 -1.66 17.29 -0.11
C SER A 129 -0.21 17.29 0.43
N TRP A 130 0.51 16.17 0.30
CA TRP A 130 1.93 16.08 0.69
C TRP A 130 2.89 16.67 -0.35
N GLN A 131 2.41 17.04 -1.53
CA GLN A 131 3.26 17.60 -2.58
C GLN A 131 3.65 19.04 -2.26
N THR A 132 4.95 19.31 -2.34
CA THR A 132 5.56 20.62 -2.06
C THR A 132 6.27 21.22 -3.28
N VAL A 133 6.42 20.43 -4.34
CA VAL A 133 7.05 20.84 -5.61
C VAL A 133 6.00 20.91 -6.73
N PRO A 134 6.18 21.75 -7.78
CA PRO A 134 5.25 21.79 -8.90
C PRO A 134 5.20 20.45 -9.66
N ASP A 135 4.04 20.17 -10.27
CA ASP A 135 3.92 19.06 -11.22
C ASP A 135 4.94 19.20 -12.36
N ALA A 136 5.40 18.06 -12.85
CA ALA A 136 6.32 18.01 -13.98
C ALA A 136 5.54 17.90 -15.28
N ASP A 137 6.09 18.53 -16.32
CA ASP A 137 5.58 18.37 -17.68
C ASP A 137 6.17 17.09 -18.28
N VAL A 138 5.34 16.06 -18.41
CA VAL A 138 5.74 14.71 -18.87
C VAL A 138 4.90 14.19 -20.04
N ASP A 139 3.92 14.95 -20.50
CA ASP A 139 2.95 14.49 -21.49
C ASP A 139 3.48 14.60 -22.92
N ASP A 140 4.35 15.57 -23.18
CA ASP A 140 4.88 15.86 -24.52
C ASP A 140 6.20 15.11 -24.83
N TYR A 141 6.65 14.20 -23.96
CA TYR A 141 7.86 13.43 -24.21
C TYR A 141 7.62 12.29 -25.21
N GLU A 142 8.36 12.27 -26.31
CA GLU A 142 8.37 11.19 -27.28
C GLU A 142 9.72 10.45 -27.29
N ILE A 143 9.67 9.12 -27.22
CA ILE A 143 10.85 8.26 -27.33
C ILE A 143 11.47 8.40 -28.73
N ASP A 144 12.80 8.49 -28.83
CA ASP A 144 13.49 8.50 -30.13
C ASP A 144 13.07 7.28 -30.98
N PRO A 145 12.55 7.45 -32.21
CA PRO A 145 12.20 6.35 -33.11
C PRO A 145 13.36 5.40 -33.46
N ALA A 146 14.61 5.82 -33.25
CA ALA A 146 15.79 4.99 -33.41
C ALA A 146 16.03 4.02 -32.23
N SER A 147 15.26 4.13 -31.16
CA SER A 147 15.35 3.29 -29.95
C SER A 147 15.04 1.83 -30.24
N SER A 148 15.59 0.93 -29.44
CA SER A 148 15.60 -0.50 -29.70
C SER A 148 15.41 -1.31 -28.42
N VAL A 149 14.39 -2.17 -28.44
CA VAL A 149 14.13 -3.17 -27.39
C VAL A 149 15.39 -3.99 -27.07
N ILE A 150 16.13 -4.45 -28.08
CA ILE A 150 17.33 -5.30 -27.88
C ILE A 150 18.45 -4.54 -27.15
N ARG A 151 18.65 -3.25 -27.47
CA ARG A 151 19.60 -2.41 -26.73
C ARG A 151 19.08 -2.15 -25.32
N GLY A 152 17.77 -1.92 -25.18
CA GLY A 152 17.09 -1.80 -23.90
C GLY A 152 17.32 -3.00 -22.99
N GLU A 153 17.17 -4.23 -23.51
CA GLU A 153 17.43 -5.48 -22.77
C GLU A 153 18.87 -5.54 -22.25
N THR A 154 19.82 -5.09 -23.08
CA THR A 154 21.23 -5.02 -22.68
C THR A 154 21.42 -4.03 -21.55
N TYR A 155 20.86 -2.84 -21.64
CA TYR A 155 21.03 -1.82 -20.60
C TYR A 155 20.26 -2.16 -19.32
N TYR A 156 19.07 -2.75 -19.42
CA TYR A 156 18.28 -3.19 -18.29
C TYR A 156 19.07 -4.17 -17.40
N GLY A 157 19.74 -5.16 -17.99
CA GLY A 157 20.59 -6.09 -17.22
C GLY A 157 21.95 -5.51 -16.82
N VAL A 158 22.62 -4.75 -17.69
CA VAL A 158 23.95 -4.19 -17.39
C VAL A 158 23.91 -3.16 -16.25
N TYR A 159 22.83 -2.39 -16.16
CA TYR A 159 22.65 -1.34 -15.15
C TYR A 159 21.84 -1.82 -13.94
N GLY A 160 21.66 -3.13 -13.80
CA GLY A 160 21.10 -3.78 -12.61
C GLY A 160 19.62 -3.55 -12.37
N CYS A 161 18.85 -3.15 -13.40
CA CYS A 161 17.41 -2.92 -13.25
C CYS A 161 16.69 -4.22 -12.85
N ASP A 162 17.13 -5.37 -13.38
CA ASP A 162 16.58 -6.69 -13.11
C ASP A 162 16.85 -7.19 -11.68
N GLU A 163 17.85 -6.63 -10.98
CA GLU A 163 18.12 -6.99 -9.58
C GLU A 163 16.98 -6.57 -8.62
N CYS A 164 16.26 -5.50 -8.97
CA CYS A 164 15.09 -5.03 -8.21
C CYS A 164 13.78 -5.28 -8.96
N HIS A 165 13.72 -4.92 -10.24
CA HIS A 165 12.50 -5.02 -11.04
C HIS A 165 12.33 -6.39 -11.70
N GLY A 166 13.23 -7.35 -11.46
CA GLY A 166 13.10 -8.71 -11.98
C GLY A 166 13.27 -8.83 -13.49
N GLU A 167 13.36 -10.08 -13.96
CA GLU A 167 13.40 -10.38 -15.39
C GLU A 167 12.04 -10.01 -16.03
N GLN A 168 12.07 -9.28 -17.14
CA GLN A 168 10.87 -8.78 -17.83
C GLN A 168 9.96 -7.88 -16.96
N GLY A 169 10.53 -7.19 -15.97
CA GLY A 169 9.79 -6.25 -15.12
C GLY A 169 9.07 -6.87 -13.92
N ARG A 170 9.07 -8.21 -13.81
CA ARG A 170 8.35 -9.01 -12.81
C ARG A 170 8.98 -8.96 -11.42
N GLY A 171 9.09 -7.76 -10.85
CA GLY A 171 9.84 -7.41 -9.64
C GLY A 171 9.29 -7.92 -8.31
N GLY A 172 8.31 -8.83 -8.29
CA GLY A 172 7.83 -9.46 -7.06
C GLY A 172 7.34 -8.46 -6.00
N THR A 173 8.06 -8.35 -4.87
CA THR A 173 7.76 -7.40 -3.79
C THR A 173 8.26 -5.97 -4.07
N TYR A 174 9.16 -5.78 -5.03
CA TYR A 174 9.52 -4.46 -5.57
C TYR A 174 8.53 -4.03 -6.66
N MET A 175 8.72 -2.82 -7.20
CA MET A 175 7.84 -2.31 -8.25
C MET A 175 7.88 -3.16 -9.53
N THR A 176 6.74 -3.74 -9.85
CA THR A 176 6.46 -4.55 -11.05
C THR A 176 6.21 -3.66 -12.28
N LEU A 177 7.18 -3.59 -13.20
CA LEU A 177 7.19 -2.63 -14.32
C LEU A 177 6.30 -3.02 -15.50
N GLU A 178 6.00 -4.29 -15.65
CA GLU A 178 5.08 -4.87 -16.64
C GLU A 178 3.61 -4.89 -16.16
N ASN A 179 3.32 -4.29 -15.00
CA ASN A 179 1.96 -4.19 -14.50
C ASN A 179 1.08 -3.40 -15.51
N PRO A 180 -0.05 -3.95 -15.98
CA PRO A 180 -0.86 -3.35 -17.05
C PRO A 180 -1.33 -1.95 -16.70
N TRP A 181 -1.91 -1.78 -15.51
CA TRP A 181 -2.36 -0.48 -15.05
C TRP A 181 -1.22 0.50 -14.87
N PHE A 182 0.02 0.04 -14.63
CA PHE A 182 1.16 0.93 -14.51
C PHE A 182 1.56 1.45 -15.88
N LEU A 183 1.75 0.56 -16.85
CA LEU A 183 2.16 0.94 -18.20
C LEU A 183 1.08 1.74 -18.93
N THR A 184 -0.20 1.40 -18.76
CA THR A 184 -1.30 2.18 -19.36
C THR A 184 -1.38 3.61 -18.82
N MET A 185 -1.02 3.83 -17.55
CA MET A 185 -1.16 5.15 -16.91
C MET A 185 0.12 5.97 -16.90
N ALA A 186 1.29 5.33 -16.88
CA ALA A 186 2.57 6.03 -16.94
C ALA A 186 2.81 6.52 -18.36
N SER A 187 3.03 7.83 -18.54
CA SER A 187 3.51 8.38 -19.82
C SER A 187 4.99 8.05 -20.05
N ASP A 188 5.49 8.25 -21.28
CA ASP A 188 6.92 8.07 -21.56
C ASP A 188 7.77 9.07 -20.77
N GLY A 189 7.28 10.30 -20.59
CA GLY A 189 7.93 11.29 -19.73
C GLY A 189 7.94 10.88 -18.26
N TYR A 190 6.87 10.23 -17.76
CA TYR A 190 6.85 9.68 -16.40
C TYR A 190 7.95 8.63 -16.23
N LEU A 191 8.04 7.67 -17.16
CA LEU A 191 9.06 6.60 -17.12
C LEU A 191 10.46 7.20 -17.19
N ARG A 192 10.68 8.14 -18.11
CA ARG A 192 11.93 8.85 -18.25
C ARG A 192 12.35 9.57 -16.98
N GLU A 193 11.51 10.43 -16.44
CA GLU A 193 11.87 11.23 -15.26
C GLU A 193 12.08 10.34 -14.03
N SER A 194 11.36 9.21 -13.95
CA SER A 194 11.57 8.20 -12.90
C SER A 194 12.96 7.54 -13.00
N ILE A 195 13.50 7.32 -14.20
CA ILE A 195 14.85 6.78 -14.41
C ILE A 195 15.90 7.88 -14.19
N VAL A 196 15.69 9.06 -14.78
CA VAL A 196 16.66 10.18 -14.74
C VAL A 196 16.90 10.64 -13.31
N ARG A 197 15.85 10.83 -12.52
CA ARG A 197 15.96 11.43 -11.18
C ARG A 197 15.81 10.42 -10.04
N GLY A 198 15.43 9.19 -10.37
CA GLY A 198 15.12 8.17 -9.38
C GLY A 198 13.97 8.57 -8.45
N ARG A 199 14.02 8.04 -7.24
CA ARG A 199 13.13 8.30 -6.11
C ARG A 199 14.01 8.58 -4.88
N PRO A 200 14.37 9.86 -4.64
CA PRO A 200 15.25 10.22 -3.53
C PRO A 200 14.78 9.67 -2.19
N GLY A 201 15.68 9.05 -1.44
CA GLY A 201 15.35 8.40 -0.16
C GLY A 201 14.82 6.96 -0.28
N THR A 202 14.75 6.40 -1.49
CA THR A 202 14.46 4.98 -1.73
C THR A 202 15.62 4.30 -2.47
N PRO A 203 15.63 2.96 -2.61
CA PRO A 203 16.65 2.25 -3.38
C PRO A 203 16.69 2.59 -4.89
N MET A 204 15.63 3.18 -5.45
CA MET A 204 15.61 3.57 -6.86
C MET A 204 16.38 4.89 -7.05
N GLY A 205 17.70 4.82 -7.21
CA GLY A 205 18.58 5.97 -7.38
C GLY A 205 18.44 6.69 -8.74
N SER A 206 19.09 7.85 -8.86
CA SER A 206 19.21 8.61 -10.12
C SER A 206 20.21 7.96 -11.07
N TYR A 207 19.82 7.79 -12.35
CA TYR A 207 20.70 7.32 -13.42
C TYR A 207 21.28 8.45 -14.28
N ALA A 208 21.10 9.72 -13.88
CA ALA A 208 21.64 10.87 -14.59
C ALA A 208 22.65 11.71 -13.77
N ASP A 209 22.67 11.54 -12.45
CA ASP A 209 23.48 12.35 -11.53
C ASP A 209 24.48 11.50 -10.70
N GLY A 210 24.77 10.26 -11.13
CA GLY A 210 25.80 9.39 -10.56
C GLY A 210 25.44 8.67 -9.26
N ASP A 211 24.16 8.67 -8.84
CA ASP A 211 23.70 7.81 -7.73
C ASP A 211 23.69 6.33 -8.14
N MET A 212 23.41 6.07 -9.41
CA MET A 212 23.60 4.79 -10.12
C MET A 212 24.59 4.99 -11.28
N ASP A 213 25.02 3.92 -11.95
CA ASP A 213 25.84 4.04 -13.16
C ASP A 213 25.09 4.84 -14.24
N ASP A 214 25.68 5.94 -14.72
CA ASP A 214 24.97 6.91 -15.58
C ASP A 214 24.54 6.32 -16.93
N LEU A 215 23.24 6.41 -17.22
CA LEU A 215 22.67 6.15 -18.54
C LEU A 215 22.64 7.43 -19.38
N THR A 216 23.11 7.36 -20.63
CA THR A 216 22.90 8.47 -21.57
C THR A 216 21.43 8.59 -21.96
N PRO A 217 20.94 9.76 -22.41
CA PRO A 217 19.54 9.94 -22.80
C PRO A 217 19.02 8.91 -23.81
N ALA A 218 19.83 8.55 -24.82
CA ALA A 218 19.46 7.54 -25.81
C ALA A 218 19.38 6.11 -25.23
N GLN A 219 20.20 5.81 -24.21
CA GLN A 219 20.13 4.52 -23.52
C GLN A 219 18.90 4.43 -22.63
N ILE A 220 18.49 5.54 -22.01
CA ILE A 220 17.23 5.61 -21.27
C ILE A 220 16.05 5.34 -22.22
N ASP A 221 16.04 5.94 -23.40
CA ASP A 221 15.00 5.70 -24.40
C ASP A 221 14.95 4.22 -24.87
N ASP A 222 16.12 3.59 -25.03
CA ASP A 222 16.20 2.15 -25.30
C ASP A 222 15.57 1.31 -24.16
N VAL A 223 15.81 1.68 -22.89
CA VAL A 223 15.20 1.02 -21.72
C VAL A 223 13.69 1.25 -21.66
N ILE A 224 13.21 2.47 -21.92
CA ILE A 224 11.77 2.76 -21.96
C ILE A 224 11.11 1.96 -23.09
N MET A 225 11.74 1.87 -24.27
CA MET A 225 11.26 1.05 -25.38
C MET A 225 11.15 -0.44 -25.01
N LEU A 226 12.07 -0.97 -24.20
CA LEU A 226 11.95 -2.30 -23.62
C LEU A 226 10.74 -2.39 -22.67
N ILE A 227 10.61 -1.47 -21.71
CA ILE A 227 9.52 -1.48 -20.73
C ILE A 227 8.15 -1.45 -21.44
N ARG A 228 8.02 -0.61 -22.47
CA ARG A 228 6.84 -0.54 -23.34
C ARG A 228 6.55 -1.83 -24.10
N SER A 229 7.57 -2.63 -24.41
CA SER A 229 7.37 -3.91 -25.08
C SER A 229 6.61 -4.94 -24.24
N TRP A 230 6.48 -4.71 -22.92
CA TRP A 230 5.72 -5.55 -22.00
C TRP A 230 4.27 -5.10 -21.81
N GLU A 231 3.87 -3.99 -22.41
CA GLU A 231 2.54 -3.42 -22.27
C GLU A 231 1.45 -4.39 -22.76
N ARG A 232 0.40 -4.53 -21.95
CA ARG A 232 -0.77 -5.36 -22.23
C ARG A 232 -2.02 -4.65 -21.72
N GLU A 233 -3.14 -4.95 -22.35
CA GLU A 233 -4.44 -4.40 -21.95
C GLU A 233 -4.73 -4.73 -20.47
N PRO A 234 -5.09 -3.73 -19.64
CA PRO A 234 -5.50 -3.96 -18.26
C PRO A 234 -6.88 -4.64 -18.20
N ASP A 235 -7.09 -5.46 -17.16
CA ASP A 235 -8.41 -6.03 -16.89
C ASP A 235 -9.34 -4.98 -16.27
N THR A 236 -10.32 -4.54 -17.05
CA THR A 236 -11.36 -3.59 -16.64
C THR A 236 -12.68 -4.25 -16.27
N GLU A 237 -12.79 -5.58 -16.34
CA GLU A 237 -14.06 -6.28 -16.10
C GLU A 237 -14.48 -6.11 -14.62
N PRO A 238 -15.72 -5.68 -14.35
CA PRO A 238 -16.18 -5.51 -12.99
C PRO A 238 -16.36 -6.88 -12.31
N LEU A 239 -16.01 -6.96 -11.03
CA LEU A 239 -16.40 -8.09 -10.19
C LEU A 239 -17.80 -7.85 -9.62
N PRO A 240 -18.60 -8.90 -9.40
CA PRO A 240 -19.86 -8.77 -8.70
C PRO A 240 -19.63 -8.28 -7.26
N PRO A 241 -20.62 -7.61 -6.63
CA PRO A 241 -20.55 -7.34 -5.20
C PRO A 241 -20.34 -8.63 -4.42
N PHE A 242 -19.41 -8.59 -3.47
CA PHE A 242 -19.02 -9.74 -2.67
C PHE A 242 -19.52 -9.60 -1.23
N VAL A 243 -19.89 -10.72 -0.62
CA VAL A 243 -20.16 -10.87 0.81
C VAL A 243 -19.54 -12.20 1.23
N PRO A 244 -18.73 -12.26 2.31
CA PRO A 244 -18.14 -13.52 2.76
C PRO A 244 -19.19 -14.59 3.06
N ASP A 245 -18.93 -15.83 2.64
CA ASP A 245 -19.68 -17.03 3.01
C ASP A 245 -18.75 -17.97 3.79
N VAL A 246 -19.10 -18.23 5.05
CA VAL A 246 -18.30 -19.04 5.97
C VAL A 246 -18.88 -20.42 6.23
N SER A 247 -19.96 -20.80 5.52
CA SER A 247 -20.71 -22.04 5.77
C SER A 247 -19.86 -23.31 5.61
N ASP A 248 -18.91 -23.30 4.67
CA ASP A 248 -17.97 -24.40 4.39
C ASP A 248 -16.49 -24.01 4.66
N ALA A 249 -16.24 -23.04 5.54
CA ALA A 249 -14.90 -22.49 5.78
C ALA A 249 -13.91 -23.46 6.44
N VAL A 250 -14.39 -24.48 7.17
CA VAL A 250 -13.53 -25.44 7.88
C VAL A 250 -13.05 -26.51 6.92
N ILE A 251 -11.76 -26.51 6.61
CA ILE A 251 -11.15 -27.59 5.84
C ILE A 251 -10.96 -28.83 6.72
N ASN A 252 -11.12 -30.01 6.12
CA ASN A 252 -11.00 -31.31 6.80
C ASN A 252 -11.76 -31.37 8.15
N PRO A 253 -13.08 -31.10 8.22
CA PRO A 253 -13.78 -30.93 9.50
C PRO A 253 -13.72 -32.16 10.44
N ASP A 254 -13.54 -33.36 9.89
CA ASP A 254 -13.36 -34.61 10.63
C ASP A 254 -11.88 -34.93 10.98
N GLY A 255 -10.96 -34.04 10.62
CA GLY A 255 -9.52 -34.16 10.81
C GLY A 255 -9.06 -33.91 12.25
N PRO A 256 -7.79 -34.25 12.57
CA PRO A 256 -7.21 -33.93 13.88
C PRO A 256 -7.02 -32.42 14.04
N ASP A 257 -6.98 -31.95 15.29
CA ASP A 257 -6.50 -30.60 15.59
C ASP A 257 -5.01 -30.48 15.24
N PRO A 258 -4.56 -29.40 14.56
CA PRO A 258 -3.15 -29.16 14.34
C PRO A 258 -2.46 -28.74 15.63
N GLU A 259 -1.21 -29.18 15.80
CA GLU A 259 -0.33 -28.71 16.88
C GLU A 259 0.62 -27.65 16.33
N PHE A 260 0.30 -26.38 16.59
CA PHE A 260 1.12 -25.26 16.16
C PHE A 260 1.95 -24.67 17.31
N THR A 261 3.19 -24.29 16.98
CA THR A 261 4.04 -23.50 17.86
C THR A 261 4.20 -22.13 17.21
N LEU A 262 3.60 -21.12 17.84
CA LEU A 262 3.63 -19.75 17.31
C LEU A 262 4.96 -19.08 17.61
N VAL A 263 5.48 -18.33 16.64
CA VAL A 263 6.56 -17.38 16.83
C VAL A 263 5.95 -16.08 17.35
N ASP A 264 6.54 -15.53 18.42
CA ASP A 264 6.07 -14.33 19.12
C ASP A 264 4.58 -14.36 19.53
N GLY A 265 4.01 -15.55 19.66
CA GLY A 265 2.60 -15.74 19.99
C GLY A 265 1.62 -15.35 18.88
N ARG A 266 2.09 -15.07 17.66
CA ARG A 266 1.26 -14.57 16.56
C ARG A 266 1.49 -15.29 15.24
N TYR A 267 2.74 -15.59 14.91
CA TYR A 267 3.11 -16.01 13.55
C TYR A 267 3.30 -17.52 13.42
N ILE A 268 3.00 -18.03 12.22
CA ILE A 268 3.26 -19.42 11.84
C ILE A 268 3.85 -19.50 10.43
N GLY A 269 4.97 -20.21 10.28
CA GLY A 269 5.61 -20.39 8.98
C GLY A 269 4.79 -21.24 8.01
N VAL A 270 4.89 -20.93 6.70
CA VAL A 270 4.20 -21.63 5.60
C VAL A 270 4.40 -23.14 5.62
N ASP A 271 5.61 -23.62 5.95
CA ASP A 271 5.95 -25.05 5.97
C ASP A 271 5.15 -25.80 7.07
N ALA A 272 4.90 -25.16 8.21
CA ALA A 272 4.17 -25.76 9.33
C ALA A 272 2.67 -25.89 9.00
N VAL A 273 2.08 -24.86 8.40
CA VAL A 273 0.69 -24.90 7.92
C VAL A 273 0.54 -25.97 6.84
N LYS A 274 1.45 -26.01 5.86
CA LYS A 274 1.45 -27.03 4.80
C LYS A 274 1.54 -28.45 5.36
N ALA A 275 2.41 -28.69 6.33
CA ALA A 275 2.53 -30.01 6.97
C ALA A 275 1.24 -30.43 7.69
N ALA A 276 0.55 -29.49 8.35
CA ALA A 276 -0.73 -29.75 8.99
C ALA A 276 -1.84 -30.05 7.97
N LEU A 277 -1.89 -29.33 6.84
CA LEU A 277 -2.79 -29.65 5.72
C LEU A 277 -2.55 -31.05 5.16
N ASP A 278 -1.30 -31.42 4.94
CA ASP A 278 -0.94 -32.76 4.43
C ASP A 278 -1.28 -33.89 5.39
N ALA A 279 -1.30 -33.60 6.69
CA ALA A 279 -1.77 -34.50 7.73
C ALA A 279 -3.31 -34.58 7.82
N GLY A 280 -4.03 -33.79 7.02
CA GLY A 280 -5.49 -33.72 7.03
C GLY A 280 -6.04 -33.00 8.25
N ALA A 281 -5.28 -32.10 8.87
CA ALA A 281 -5.72 -31.37 10.06
C ALA A 281 -6.88 -30.43 9.73
N LYS A 282 -7.78 -30.24 10.70
CA LYS A 282 -8.92 -29.32 10.58
C LYS A 282 -8.53 -27.89 10.96
N MET A 283 -8.86 -26.92 10.12
CA MET A 283 -8.57 -25.49 10.34
C MET A 283 -9.36 -24.62 9.37
N ILE A 284 -9.23 -23.30 9.48
CA ILE A 284 -9.68 -22.32 8.50
C ILE A 284 -8.43 -21.62 7.96
N LEU A 285 -8.31 -21.51 6.64
CA LEU A 285 -7.35 -20.62 5.99
C LEU A 285 -8.12 -19.37 5.55
N LEU A 286 -7.89 -18.24 6.21
CA LEU A 286 -8.61 -16.99 6.01
C LEU A 286 -7.77 -16.05 5.16
N ASP A 287 -8.23 -15.77 3.93
CA ASP A 287 -7.63 -14.75 3.08
C ASP A 287 -8.18 -13.37 3.47
N ALA A 288 -7.32 -12.54 4.07
CA ALA A 288 -7.68 -11.22 4.57
C ALA A 288 -7.63 -10.12 3.50
N ARG A 289 -7.15 -10.43 2.28
CA ARG A 289 -7.04 -9.46 1.18
C ARG A 289 -8.42 -9.08 0.62
N PRO A 290 -8.53 -7.96 -0.13
CA PRO A 290 -9.70 -7.71 -0.96
C PRO A 290 -10.05 -8.91 -1.86
N HIS A 291 -11.34 -9.13 -2.07
CA HIS A 291 -11.84 -10.32 -2.76
C HIS A 291 -11.29 -10.49 -4.19
N ALA A 292 -10.97 -9.39 -4.88
CA ALA A 292 -10.32 -9.44 -6.19
C ALA A 292 -9.04 -10.28 -6.20
N ASP A 293 -8.20 -10.14 -5.17
CA ASP A 293 -6.95 -10.89 -5.08
C ASP A 293 -7.20 -12.38 -4.85
N PHE A 294 -8.25 -12.73 -4.10
CA PHE A 294 -8.66 -14.12 -3.89
C PHE A 294 -9.07 -14.76 -5.22
N VAL A 295 -9.88 -14.07 -6.02
CA VAL A 295 -10.32 -14.56 -7.34
C VAL A 295 -9.12 -14.77 -8.28
N GLU A 296 -8.14 -13.87 -8.28
CA GLU A 296 -6.90 -14.00 -9.06
C GLU A 296 -6.05 -15.20 -8.61
N GLY A 297 -6.00 -15.45 -7.30
CA GLY A 297 -5.41 -16.66 -6.75
C GLY A 297 -5.28 -16.66 -5.23
N HIS A 298 -5.53 -17.81 -4.62
CA HIS A 298 -5.56 -18.00 -3.16
C HIS A 298 -4.99 -19.37 -2.76
N LEU A 299 -4.73 -19.57 -1.46
CA LEU A 299 -4.35 -20.88 -0.91
C LEU A 299 -5.49 -21.88 -1.14
N ALA A 300 -5.19 -23.08 -1.65
CA ALA A 300 -6.24 -24.06 -1.93
C ALA A 300 -7.04 -24.42 -0.66
N GLY A 301 -8.36 -24.27 -0.71
CA GLY A 301 -9.26 -24.50 0.42
C GLY A 301 -9.41 -23.30 1.37
N ALA A 302 -8.83 -22.15 1.06
CA ALA A 302 -9.06 -20.92 1.81
C ALA A 302 -10.46 -20.36 1.57
N VAL A 303 -10.94 -19.58 2.54
CA VAL A 303 -12.14 -18.76 2.46
C VAL A 303 -11.74 -17.29 2.33
N SER A 304 -12.43 -16.55 1.46
CA SER A 304 -12.24 -15.10 1.31
C SER A 304 -13.00 -14.37 2.41
N ILE A 305 -12.27 -13.71 3.32
CA ILE A 305 -12.85 -12.84 4.34
C ILE A 305 -11.97 -11.59 4.41
N PRO A 306 -12.17 -10.61 3.50
CA PRO A 306 -11.44 -9.36 3.54
C PRO A 306 -11.49 -8.74 4.94
N PHE A 307 -10.38 -8.20 5.44
CA PHE A 307 -10.32 -7.71 6.82
C PHE A 307 -11.39 -6.66 7.15
N PHE A 308 -11.82 -5.88 6.17
CA PHE A 308 -12.89 -4.88 6.31
C PHE A 308 -14.32 -5.46 6.30
N ASP A 309 -14.48 -6.72 5.91
CA ASP A 309 -15.76 -7.46 5.92
C ASP A 309 -15.83 -8.49 7.05
N LEU A 310 -14.74 -8.74 7.79
CA LEU A 310 -14.66 -9.74 8.85
C LEU A 310 -15.75 -9.57 9.90
N GLU A 311 -16.03 -8.33 10.32
CA GLU A 311 -17.05 -8.02 11.34
C GLU A 311 -18.46 -8.49 10.92
N LEU A 312 -18.72 -8.63 9.60
CA LEU A 312 -20.02 -9.10 9.10
C LEU A 312 -20.28 -10.58 9.43
N VAL A 313 -19.22 -11.38 9.59
CA VAL A 313 -19.30 -12.84 9.73
C VAL A 313 -18.57 -13.36 10.97
N ILE A 314 -17.99 -12.49 11.79
CA ILE A 314 -17.16 -12.89 12.94
C ILE A 314 -17.92 -13.76 13.95
N ASP A 315 -19.22 -13.48 14.14
CA ASP A 315 -20.10 -14.23 15.03
C ASP A 315 -20.48 -15.63 14.48
N GLU A 316 -20.26 -15.86 13.19
CA GLU A 316 -20.55 -17.13 12.51
C GLU A 316 -19.33 -18.07 12.49
N LEU A 317 -18.13 -17.54 12.77
CA LEU A 317 -16.89 -18.32 12.76
C LEU A 317 -16.78 -19.25 13.99
N PRO A 318 -16.36 -20.52 13.79
CA PRO A 318 -16.12 -21.45 14.88
C PRO A 318 -14.91 -21.06 15.74
N GLN A 319 -15.05 -21.12 17.06
CA GLN A 319 -13.98 -20.81 18.02
C GLN A 319 -13.16 -22.04 18.45
N ASP A 320 -13.60 -23.25 18.07
CA ASP A 320 -12.97 -24.52 18.44
C ASP A 320 -12.01 -25.08 17.38
N VAL A 321 -11.72 -24.31 16.33
CA VAL A 321 -10.75 -24.65 15.28
C VAL A 321 -9.69 -23.56 15.15
N TRP A 322 -8.54 -23.92 14.57
CA TRP A 322 -7.52 -22.93 14.22
C TRP A 322 -7.96 -22.07 13.03
N ILE A 323 -7.80 -20.75 13.14
CA ILE A 323 -7.96 -19.80 12.04
C ILE A 323 -6.60 -19.20 11.70
N ILE A 324 -6.13 -19.49 10.49
CA ILE A 324 -4.84 -19.01 9.97
C ILE A 324 -5.12 -17.88 9.00
N ASN A 325 -4.84 -16.66 9.42
CA ASN A 325 -5.02 -15.43 8.65
C ASN A 325 -3.82 -15.23 7.74
N TYR A 326 -4.03 -14.95 6.45
CA TYR A 326 -2.94 -14.59 5.56
C TYR A 326 -3.31 -13.41 4.67
N CYS A 327 -2.29 -12.71 4.17
CA CYS A 327 -2.43 -11.68 3.16
C CYS A 327 -1.34 -11.84 2.09
N GLY A 328 -1.20 -10.86 1.20
CA GLY A 328 -0.21 -10.90 0.11
C GLY A 328 1.22 -10.73 0.63
N CYS A 329 1.45 -9.66 1.39
CA CYS A 329 2.72 -9.33 2.05
C CYS A 329 2.79 -9.95 3.47
N PRO A 330 3.92 -9.87 4.21
CA PRO A 330 4.14 -10.76 5.35
C PRO A 330 3.02 -10.71 6.39
N HIS A 331 2.64 -9.54 6.91
CA HIS A 331 1.70 -9.49 8.05
C HIS A 331 0.69 -8.34 8.07
N ALA A 332 0.69 -7.42 7.10
CA ALA A 332 0.03 -6.12 7.30
C ALA A 332 -1.50 -6.23 7.42
N VAL A 333 -2.16 -6.81 6.41
CA VAL A 333 -3.62 -6.94 6.38
C VAL A 333 -4.09 -8.12 7.24
N SER A 334 -3.39 -9.26 7.16
CA SER A 334 -3.67 -10.43 8.01
C SER A 334 -3.53 -10.11 9.50
N GLY A 335 -2.69 -9.13 9.84
CA GLY A 335 -2.56 -8.61 11.17
C GLY A 335 -3.83 -7.92 11.68
N GLN A 336 -4.51 -7.14 10.84
CA GLN A 336 -5.80 -6.51 11.19
C GLN A 336 -6.86 -7.58 11.49
N SER A 337 -6.96 -8.62 10.66
CA SER A 337 -7.89 -9.74 10.90
C SER A 337 -7.55 -10.50 12.18
N PHE A 338 -6.26 -10.75 12.45
CA PHE A 338 -5.83 -11.37 13.71
C PHE A 338 -6.25 -10.54 14.92
N ASP A 339 -5.98 -9.23 14.92
CA ASP A 339 -6.26 -8.37 16.06
C ASP A 339 -7.78 -8.23 16.31
N ALA A 340 -8.60 -8.24 15.25
CA ALA A 340 -10.06 -8.29 15.36
C ALA A 340 -10.56 -9.62 15.96
N LEU A 341 -10.03 -10.76 15.53
CA LEU A 341 -10.38 -12.07 16.09
C LEU A 341 -9.93 -12.21 17.56
N ASP A 342 -8.74 -11.72 17.90
CA ASP A 342 -8.24 -11.71 19.30
C ASP A 342 -9.16 -10.88 20.19
N ALA A 343 -9.55 -9.69 19.74
CA ALA A 343 -10.49 -8.82 20.45
C ALA A 343 -11.89 -9.46 20.63
N ALA A 344 -12.32 -10.30 19.68
CA ALA A 344 -13.55 -11.09 19.76
C ALA A 344 -13.42 -12.37 20.62
N GLY A 345 -12.22 -12.68 21.13
CA GLY A 345 -11.97 -13.77 22.07
C GLY A 345 -11.61 -15.11 21.44
N PHE A 346 -11.22 -15.13 20.16
CA PHE A 346 -10.75 -16.35 19.50
C PHE A 346 -9.36 -16.74 20.04
N GLY A 347 -9.24 -17.95 20.58
CA GLY A 347 -7.99 -18.42 21.21
C GLY A 347 -7.06 -19.23 20.31
N GLN A 348 -7.54 -19.69 19.15
CA GLN A 348 -6.80 -20.53 18.21
C GLN A 348 -6.61 -19.78 16.89
N ILE A 349 -5.83 -18.71 16.91
CA ILE A 349 -5.59 -17.84 15.76
C ILE A 349 -4.10 -17.65 15.51
N ALA A 350 -3.73 -17.49 14.25
CA ALA A 350 -2.37 -17.16 13.85
C ALA A 350 -2.36 -16.32 12.57
N VAL A 351 -1.23 -15.69 12.30
CA VAL A 351 -0.90 -15.08 11.02
C VAL A 351 0.08 -16.00 10.29
N LEU A 352 -0.24 -16.38 9.04
CA LEU A 352 0.69 -17.06 8.15
C LEU A 352 1.83 -16.10 7.82
N ASP A 353 3.02 -16.46 8.27
CA ASP A 353 4.24 -15.71 8.04
C ASP A 353 4.56 -15.67 6.53
N GLU A 354 4.99 -14.52 6.01
CA GLU A 354 5.27 -14.25 4.58
C GLU A 354 4.07 -14.34 3.60
N GLY A 355 2.93 -14.88 4.05
CA GLY A 355 1.65 -14.81 3.33
C GLY A 355 1.58 -15.63 2.02
N TYR A 356 0.79 -15.12 1.08
CA TYR A 356 0.44 -15.79 -0.18
C TYR A 356 1.64 -15.93 -1.14
N TYR A 357 2.50 -14.92 -1.26
CA TYR A 357 3.58 -14.96 -2.25
C TYR A 357 4.66 -15.99 -1.91
N GLU A 358 5.04 -16.13 -0.63
CA GLU A 358 5.93 -17.21 -0.19
C GLU A 358 5.29 -18.59 -0.40
N TRP A 359 3.98 -18.74 -0.18
CA TRP A 359 3.27 -19.99 -0.46
C TRP A 359 3.38 -20.40 -1.94
N VAL A 360 3.25 -19.43 -2.85
CA VAL A 360 3.43 -19.61 -4.29
C VAL A 360 4.88 -19.97 -4.62
N GLU A 361 5.86 -19.26 -4.05
CA GLU A 361 7.29 -19.51 -4.26
C GLU A 361 7.70 -20.93 -3.84
N ARG A 362 7.13 -21.43 -2.75
CA ARG A 362 7.29 -22.82 -2.27
C ARG A 362 6.64 -23.86 -3.18
N GLY A 363 5.84 -23.45 -4.16
CA GLY A 363 5.10 -24.33 -5.07
C GLY A 363 3.98 -25.10 -4.37
N TYR A 364 3.42 -24.53 -3.29
CA TYR A 364 2.33 -25.15 -2.56
C TYR A 364 0.98 -24.95 -3.26
N PRO A 365 -0.04 -25.80 -2.97
CA PRO A 365 -1.30 -25.78 -3.70
C PRO A 365 -2.03 -24.44 -3.59
N THR A 366 -2.40 -23.89 -4.74
CA THR A 366 -3.25 -22.71 -4.88
C THR A 366 -4.50 -23.04 -5.70
N ALA A 367 -5.50 -22.18 -5.63
CA ALA A 367 -6.70 -22.19 -6.46
C ALA A 367 -6.94 -20.78 -7.04
N GLN A 368 -7.91 -20.68 -7.97
CA GLN A 368 -8.35 -19.46 -8.62
C GLN A 368 -9.88 -19.50 -8.78
N GLY A 369 -10.52 -18.33 -8.84
CA GLY A 369 -11.98 -18.21 -8.89
C GLY A 369 -12.63 -18.19 -7.51
N GLU A 370 -13.97 -18.28 -7.52
CA GLU A 370 -14.82 -18.38 -6.31
C GLU A 370 -14.87 -19.80 -5.74
#